data_AF-A0A943UTQ4-F1
#
_entry.id   AF-A0A943UTQ4-F1
#
_cell.length_a   1.000
_cell.length_b   1.000
_cell.length_c   1.000
_cell.angle_alpha   90.00
_cell.angle_beta   90.00
_cell.angle_gamma   90.00
#
_symmetry.space_group_name_H-M   'P 1'
#
loop_
_entity.id
_entity.type
_entity.pdbx_description
1 polymer ?
#
loop_
_entity_poly.entity_id
_entity_poly.type
_entity_poly.pdbx_seq_one_letter_code
_entity_poly.pdbx_strand_id
1 'polypeptide(L)'
;MLSYDMAARREDPLYIHLSKCIKRDIESGAIEPHEKLPSKRSLARNLAVGVVTVEAAYAQLIAEGYLYAENRRGYFACDIEASPDASTCDSQTTRETPDIRPRAGRPAARGAYAASPRRENESYRAGAGRGRPDGATDRRPVRFDLSFEASAARSFPLSSWSKAARDALSSASELSRLHDPLGFERLRRAIAAYLRRSRGLHADPDAIAAMERA
;
A
#
# COMPACT_ATOMS: atom_id res chain seq x y z
N MET A 1 -5.74 -28.62 13.14
CA MET A 1 -5.19 -27.38 13.72
C MET A 1 -3.68 -27.44 13.54
N LEU A 2 -3.12 -26.66 12.61
CA LEU A 2 -1.70 -26.75 12.23
C LEU A 2 -0.80 -26.39 13.42
N SER A 3 0.11 -27.28 13.78
CA SER A 3 1.09 -27.08 14.85
C SER A 3 2.49 -27.35 14.29
N TYR A 4 3.36 -26.34 14.38
CA TYR A 4 4.72 -26.40 13.87
C TYR A 4 5.71 -26.16 15.00
N ASP A 5 6.80 -26.92 15.01
CA ASP A 5 7.91 -26.64 15.89
C ASP A 5 8.78 -25.50 15.31
N MET A 6 8.68 -24.34 15.96
CA MET A 6 9.41 -23.12 15.60
C MET A 6 10.80 -23.05 16.28
N ALA A 7 11.10 -23.97 17.21
CA ALA A 7 12.39 -24.07 17.87
C ALA A 7 13.40 -24.88 17.04
N ALA A 8 12.93 -25.76 16.15
CA ALA A 8 13.75 -26.58 15.26
C ALA A 8 14.39 -25.81 14.06
N ARG A 9 14.29 -24.47 14.03
CA ARG A 9 14.93 -23.64 12.99
C ARG A 9 16.44 -23.70 13.12
N ARG A 10 17.14 -24.13 12.07
CA ARG A 10 18.60 -24.23 12.10
C ARG A 10 19.27 -22.88 11.91
N GLU A 11 18.89 -22.12 10.87
CA GLU A 11 19.50 -20.80 10.56
C GLU A 11 18.53 -19.78 9.91
N ASP A 12 17.32 -20.21 9.53
CA ASP A 12 16.38 -19.34 8.81
C ASP A 12 15.63 -18.37 9.74
N PRO A 13 15.34 -17.13 9.28
CA PRO A 13 14.35 -16.26 9.89
C PRO A 13 13.01 -16.98 10.12
N LEU A 14 12.30 -16.63 11.20
CA LEU A 14 11.06 -17.31 11.63
C LEU A 14 9.99 -17.42 10.54
N TYR A 15 9.83 -16.38 9.72
CA TYR A 15 8.82 -16.37 8.66
C TYR A 15 9.18 -17.32 7.51
N ILE A 16 10.48 -17.49 7.22
CA ILE A 16 10.98 -18.42 6.19
C ILE A 16 10.80 -19.86 6.66
N HIS A 17 11.09 -20.15 7.93
CA HIS A 17 10.84 -21.49 8.48
C HIS A 17 9.36 -21.85 8.45
N LEU A 18 8.48 -20.92 8.85
CA LEU A 18 7.04 -21.11 8.81
C LEU A 18 6.52 -21.36 7.39
N SER A 19 6.98 -20.60 6.40
CA SER A 19 6.57 -20.81 5.01
C SER A 19 7.03 -22.17 4.49
N LYS A 20 8.26 -22.60 4.78
CA LYS A 20 8.77 -23.93 4.41
C LYS A 20 7.94 -25.07 5.02
N CYS A 21 7.51 -24.93 6.28
CA CYS A 21 6.65 -25.91 6.93
C CYS A 21 5.28 -26.01 6.24
N ILE A 22 4.60 -24.87 6.05
CA ILE A 22 3.28 -24.84 5.40
C ILE A 22 3.37 -25.36 3.96
N LYS A 23 4.41 -24.97 3.23
CA LYS A 23 4.68 -25.44 1.87
C LYS A 23 4.80 -26.95 1.80
N ARG A 24 5.57 -27.57 2.71
CA ARG A 24 5.71 -29.03 2.79
C ARG A 24 4.38 -29.72 3.08
N ASP A 25 3.53 -29.12 3.91
CA ASP A 25 2.21 -29.67 4.23
C ASP A 25 1.26 -29.61 3.02
N ILE A 26 1.32 -28.54 2.22
CA ILE A 26 0.56 -28.43 0.96
C ILE A 26 1.10 -29.44 -0.06
N GLU A 27 2.43 -29.55 -0.22
CA GLU A 27 3.07 -30.49 -1.15
C GLU A 27 2.85 -31.96 -0.77
N SER A 28 2.73 -32.25 0.52
CA SER A 28 2.44 -33.61 1.02
C SER A 28 0.96 -33.97 1.01
N GLY A 29 0.08 -33.03 0.63
CA GLY A 29 -1.37 -33.22 0.63
C GLY A 29 -1.99 -33.26 2.04
N ALA A 30 -1.27 -32.83 3.07
CA ALA A 30 -1.82 -32.69 4.41
C ALA A 30 -2.80 -31.51 4.53
N ILE A 31 -2.67 -30.52 3.64
CA ILE A 31 -3.63 -29.45 3.41
C ILE A 31 -4.22 -29.66 2.03
N GLU A 32 -5.53 -29.86 1.97
CA GLU A 32 -6.22 -30.08 0.69
C GLU A 32 -6.22 -28.79 -0.15
N PRO A 33 -6.17 -28.89 -1.49
CA PRO A 33 -6.40 -27.76 -2.37
C PRO A 33 -7.74 -27.08 -2.04
N HIS A 34 -7.75 -25.75 -2.01
CA HIS A 34 -8.90 -24.93 -1.59
C HIS A 34 -9.32 -25.07 -0.13
N GLU A 35 -8.57 -25.78 0.72
CA GLU A 35 -8.81 -25.80 2.15
C GLU A 35 -8.52 -24.41 2.77
N LYS A 36 -9.36 -24.03 3.73
CA LYS A 36 -9.21 -22.76 4.43
C LYS A 36 -8.11 -22.84 5.48
N LEU A 37 -7.07 -22.03 5.30
CA LEU A 37 -6.02 -21.89 6.29
C LEU A 37 -6.50 -21.11 7.52
N PRO A 38 -5.86 -21.34 8.69
CA PRO A 38 -6.09 -20.55 9.89
C PRO A 38 -5.90 -19.04 9.62
N SER A 39 -6.63 -18.21 10.36
CA SER A 39 -6.40 -16.76 10.28
C SER A 39 -5.00 -16.39 10.78
N LYS A 40 -4.42 -15.31 10.25
CA LYS A 40 -3.11 -14.77 10.71
C LYS A 40 -3.01 -14.69 12.23
N ARG A 41 -4.09 -14.22 12.89
CA ARG A 41 -4.16 -14.05 14.35
C ARG A 41 -4.30 -15.39 15.09
N SER A 42 -5.08 -16.31 14.54
CA SER A 42 -5.27 -17.65 15.13
C SER A 42 -3.97 -18.45 15.08
N LEU A 43 -3.30 -18.44 13.93
CA LEU A 43 -2.03 -19.16 13.75
C LEU A 43 -0.93 -18.58 14.66
N ALA A 44 -0.84 -17.25 14.75
CA ALA A 44 0.09 -16.56 15.64
C ALA A 44 -0.09 -16.96 17.11
N ARG A 45 -1.35 -17.03 17.58
CA ARG A 45 -1.67 -17.45 18.95
C ARG A 45 -1.29 -18.90 19.21
N ASN A 46 -1.58 -19.79 18.26
CA ASN A 46 -1.32 -21.23 18.41
C ASN A 46 0.18 -21.55 18.45
N LEU A 47 0.97 -20.86 17.62
CA LEU A 47 2.42 -21.07 17.52
C LEU A 47 3.22 -20.17 18.50
N ALA A 48 2.54 -19.32 19.27
CA ALA A 48 3.14 -18.30 20.15
C ALA A 48 4.15 -17.38 19.43
N VAL A 49 3.87 -17.00 18.18
CA VAL A 49 4.70 -16.10 17.37
C VAL A 49 4.01 -14.76 17.11
N GLY A 50 4.78 -13.74 16.72
CA GLY A 50 4.24 -12.43 16.35
C GLY A 50 3.37 -12.50 15.09
N VAL A 51 2.26 -11.74 15.07
CA VAL A 51 1.34 -11.68 13.92
C VAL A 51 2.05 -11.20 12.65
N VAL A 52 2.99 -10.28 12.77
CA VAL A 52 3.81 -9.76 11.66
C VAL A 52 4.62 -10.87 10.99
N THR A 53 5.11 -11.83 11.76
CA THR A 53 5.88 -12.98 11.25
C THR A 53 4.99 -13.91 10.43
N VAL A 54 3.77 -14.17 10.88
CA VAL A 54 2.79 -14.97 10.14
C VAL A 54 2.34 -14.26 8.87
N GLU A 55 2.14 -12.94 8.95
CA GLU A 55 1.81 -12.12 7.79
C GLU A 55 2.90 -12.17 6.71
N ALA A 56 4.18 -12.04 7.11
CA ALA A 56 5.30 -12.17 6.19
C ALA A 56 5.36 -13.57 5.55
N ALA A 57 5.12 -14.63 6.32
CA ALA A 57 5.10 -16.00 5.79
C ALA A 57 3.96 -16.22 4.79
N TYR A 58 2.75 -15.71 5.08
CA TYR A 58 1.62 -15.81 4.15
C TYR A 58 1.84 -14.98 2.90
N ALA A 59 2.43 -13.78 3.01
CA ALA A 59 2.79 -12.97 1.86
C ALA A 59 3.77 -13.69 0.94
N GLN A 60 4.77 -14.37 1.51
CA GLN A 60 5.72 -15.19 0.75
C GLN A 60 5.02 -16.34 0.00
N LEU A 61 4.13 -17.08 0.68
CA LEU A 61 3.40 -18.19 0.06
C LEU A 61 2.43 -17.73 -1.04
N ILE A 62 1.86 -16.53 -0.92
CA ILE A 62 1.06 -15.91 -1.99
C ILE A 62 1.94 -15.53 -3.17
N ALA A 63 3.11 -14.95 -2.92
CA ALA A 63 4.05 -14.58 -3.97
C ALA A 63 4.58 -15.80 -4.74
N GLU A 64 4.80 -16.92 -4.04
CA GLU A 64 5.19 -18.19 -4.63
C GLU A 64 4.02 -18.95 -5.30
N GLY A 65 2.77 -18.51 -5.12
CA GLY A 65 1.60 -19.11 -5.74
C GLY A 65 1.00 -20.31 -5.00
N TYR A 66 1.44 -20.60 -3.76
CA TYR A 66 0.90 -21.69 -2.95
C TYR A 66 -0.41 -21.31 -2.25
N LEU A 67 -0.64 -20.02 -1.99
CA LEU A 67 -1.84 -19.52 -1.34
C LEU A 67 -2.50 -18.41 -2.16
N TYR A 68 -3.82 -18.30 -2.03
CA TYR A 68 -4.56 -17.12 -2.46
C TYR A 68 -5.37 -16.52 -1.31
N ALA A 69 -5.53 -15.19 -1.33
CA ALA A 69 -6.34 -14.46 -0.37
C ALA A 69 -7.68 -14.08 -1.00
N GLU A 70 -8.76 -14.31 -0.28
CA GLU A 70 -10.11 -13.95 -0.73
C GLU A 70 -10.72 -12.93 0.24
N ASN A 71 -11.18 -11.79 -0.30
CA ASN A 71 -11.67 -10.67 0.49
C ASN A 71 -12.81 -11.13 1.43
N ARG A 72 -12.59 -10.94 2.74
CA ARG A 72 -13.50 -11.33 3.85
C ARG A 72 -13.67 -12.84 4.09
N ARG A 73 -13.04 -13.72 3.31
CA ARG A 73 -13.19 -15.18 3.45
C ARG A 73 -11.97 -15.86 4.06
N GLY A 74 -10.77 -15.33 3.84
CA GLY A 74 -9.53 -15.79 4.47
C GLY A 74 -8.44 -16.13 3.46
N TYR A 75 -7.62 -17.12 3.81
CA TYR A 75 -6.53 -17.64 2.99
C TYR A 75 -6.84 -19.08 2.63
N PHE A 76 -6.54 -19.47 1.40
CA PHE A 76 -6.83 -20.79 0.87
C PHE A 76 -5.61 -21.33 0.11
N ALA A 77 -5.42 -22.65 0.13
CA ALA A 77 -4.36 -23.31 -0.61
C ALA A 77 -4.70 -23.40 -2.11
N CYS A 78 -3.72 -23.11 -2.97
CA CYS A 78 -3.84 -23.33 -4.41
C CYS A 78 -3.74 -24.81 -4.75
N ASP A 79 -4.35 -25.20 -5.86
CA ASP A 79 -4.13 -26.50 -6.48
C ASP A 79 -2.81 -26.47 -7.25
N ILE A 80 -1.83 -27.27 -6.80
CA ILE A 80 -0.48 -27.38 -7.40
C ILE A 80 -0.53 -28.24 -8.68
N GLU A 81 -1.57 -29.07 -8.85
CA GLU A 81 -1.74 -29.93 -10.04
C GLU A 81 -2.47 -29.22 -11.19
N ALA A 82 -3.05 -28.04 -10.94
CA ALA A 82 -3.63 -27.20 -11.97
C ALA A 82 -2.52 -26.49 -12.76
N SER A 83 -2.07 -27.14 -13.84
CA SER A 83 -1.41 -26.47 -14.97
C SER A 83 -2.10 -25.11 -15.25
N PRO A 84 -1.37 -24.00 -15.47
CA PRO A 84 -1.93 -22.64 -15.49
C PRO A 84 -2.78 -22.31 -16.75
N ASP A 85 -3.28 -23.32 -17.45
CA ASP A 85 -4.15 -23.19 -18.62
C ASP A 85 -5.63 -23.16 -18.20
N ALA A 86 -6.00 -22.14 -17.43
CA ALA A 86 -7.41 -21.74 -17.28
C ALA A 86 -7.54 -20.22 -17.16
N SER A 87 -6.93 -19.51 -18.11
CA SER A 87 -7.54 -18.28 -18.60
C SER A 87 -8.81 -18.65 -19.37
N THR A 88 -9.91 -18.86 -18.67
CA THR A 88 -11.25 -18.81 -19.25
C THR A 88 -12.10 -17.80 -18.47
N CYS A 89 -12.00 -16.56 -18.94
CA CYS A 89 -13.20 -15.80 -19.30
C CYS A 89 -14.19 -16.74 -20.03
N ASP A 90 -15.51 -16.70 -19.90
CA ASP A 90 -16.46 -15.62 -19.69
C ASP A 90 -17.83 -16.31 -19.48
N SER A 91 -18.83 -15.62 -18.91
CA SER A 91 -20.25 -15.88 -19.22
C SER A 91 -21.10 -14.66 -18.85
N GLN A 92 -21.34 -13.89 -19.90
CA GLN A 92 -22.32 -12.83 -20.14
C GLN A 92 -23.77 -13.32 -19.85
N THR A 93 -24.81 -12.48 -19.69
CA THR A 93 -25.58 -11.78 -20.75
C THR A 93 -26.76 -11.10 -20.00
N THR A 94 -27.23 -9.88 -20.27
CA THR A 94 -28.00 -9.51 -21.47
C THR A 94 -28.12 -7.98 -21.62
N ARG A 95 -27.95 -7.59 -22.89
CA ARG A 95 -28.34 -6.38 -23.64
C ARG A 95 -29.41 -5.48 -22.99
N GLU A 96 -29.21 -4.17 -23.10
CA GLU A 96 -30.04 -3.31 -23.97
C GLU A 96 -29.44 -1.90 -24.10
N THR A 97 -29.26 -1.49 -25.35
CA THR A 97 -28.84 -0.14 -25.78
C THR A 97 -30.09 0.67 -26.10
N PRO A 98 -30.15 1.96 -25.75
CA PRO A 98 -30.84 2.90 -26.63
C PRO A 98 -29.97 4.05 -27.13
N ASP A 99 -30.17 4.28 -28.42
CA ASP A 99 -29.73 5.33 -29.33
C ASP A 99 -30.21 6.74 -28.92
N ILE A 100 -29.33 7.75 -28.98
CA ILE A 100 -29.75 9.16 -29.12
C ILE A 100 -28.79 9.90 -30.07
N ARG A 101 -29.35 10.32 -31.22
CA ARG A 101 -28.76 11.19 -32.25
C ARG A 101 -28.45 12.62 -31.76
N PRO A 102 -27.52 13.36 -32.42
CA PRO A 102 -27.23 14.75 -32.09
C PRO A 102 -28.12 15.74 -32.87
N ARG A 103 -28.52 16.85 -32.27
CA ARG A 103 -29.01 18.03 -33.01
C ARG A 103 -28.55 19.34 -32.39
N ALA A 104 -27.92 20.17 -33.22
CA ALA A 104 -27.35 21.47 -32.90
C ALA A 104 -28.40 22.59 -32.75
N GLY A 105 -28.08 23.60 -31.93
CA GLY A 105 -28.79 24.89 -31.85
C GLY A 105 -28.36 25.76 -30.65
N ARG A 106 -27.55 26.78 -30.91
CA ARG A 106 -27.11 27.92 -30.05
C ARG A 106 -28.29 28.90 -29.73
N PRO A 107 -28.15 30.03 -28.97
CA PRO A 107 -27.01 30.57 -28.18
C PRO A 107 -27.36 31.27 -26.81
N ALA A 108 -26.30 31.60 -26.06
CA ALA A 108 -26.02 32.79 -25.21
C ALA A 108 -27.08 33.41 -24.25
N ALA A 109 -26.75 33.41 -22.95
CA ALA A 109 -26.98 34.55 -22.07
C ALA A 109 -25.99 34.56 -20.89
N ARG A 110 -25.57 35.78 -20.54
CA ARG A 110 -24.61 36.14 -19.49
C ARG A 110 -25.24 36.04 -18.10
N GLY A 111 -24.42 35.76 -17.08
CA GLY A 111 -24.73 36.25 -15.72
C GLY A 111 -24.29 35.35 -14.57
N ALA A 112 -23.34 35.88 -13.79
CA ALA A 112 -23.19 35.70 -12.34
C ALA A 112 -22.89 34.30 -11.79
N TYR A 113 -21.61 34.04 -11.52
CA TYR A 113 -21.19 33.02 -10.55
C TYR A 113 -21.19 33.63 -9.15
N ALA A 114 -22.27 33.40 -8.43
CA ALA A 114 -22.31 33.51 -6.97
C ALA A 114 -22.28 32.09 -6.38
N ALA A 115 -21.29 31.87 -5.51
CA ALA A 115 -21.28 31.01 -4.32
C ALA A 115 -22.67 30.48 -3.88
N SER A 116 -22.93 29.23 -3.47
CA SER A 116 -22.11 28.06 -3.07
C SER A 116 -23.02 26.79 -3.15
N PRO A 117 -22.81 25.68 -2.38
CA PRO A 117 -22.53 24.37 -2.96
C PRO A 117 -23.63 23.32 -2.67
N ARG A 118 -23.69 22.21 -3.41
CA ARG A 118 -24.20 20.92 -2.89
C ARG A 118 -24.03 19.75 -3.87
N ARG A 119 -23.52 18.65 -3.31
CA ARG A 119 -23.74 17.22 -3.63
C ARG A 119 -23.28 16.74 -5.02
N GLU A 120 -22.21 15.95 -5.04
CA GLU A 120 -22.21 14.47 -5.08
C GLU A 120 -22.71 13.92 -6.41
N ASN A 121 -21.77 13.44 -7.23
CA ASN A 121 -21.65 12.04 -7.68
C ASN A 121 -20.32 11.95 -8.46
N GLU A 122 -19.25 11.47 -7.82
CA GLU A 122 -18.84 10.06 -7.86
C GLU A 122 -18.43 9.64 -9.27
N SER A 123 -17.13 9.67 -9.58
CA SER A 123 -16.54 8.71 -10.51
C SER A 123 -15.00 8.83 -10.59
N TYR A 124 -14.36 7.68 -10.36
CA TYR A 124 -13.00 7.29 -10.77
C TYR A 124 -11.80 7.78 -9.93
N ARG A 125 -11.41 6.96 -8.95
CA ARG A 125 -10.21 6.05 -8.99
C ARG A 125 -9.70 5.87 -7.56
N ALA A 126 -9.96 4.73 -6.92
CA ALA A 126 -9.23 3.47 -7.11
C ALA A 126 -7.75 3.56 -6.69
N GLY A 127 -7.48 3.01 -5.51
CA GLY A 127 -6.28 2.20 -5.27
C GLY A 127 -5.12 2.84 -4.51
N ALA A 128 -5.14 2.75 -3.18
CA ALA A 128 -3.99 2.34 -2.35
C ALA A 128 -4.40 2.31 -0.87
N GLY A 129 -4.81 1.13 -0.41
CA GLY A 129 -5.22 0.91 0.98
C GLY A 129 -4.03 0.76 1.91
N ARG A 130 -3.90 1.66 2.89
CA ARG A 130 -3.48 1.29 4.24
C ARG A 130 -4.72 1.30 5.14
N GLY A 131 -4.83 0.26 5.96
CA GLY A 131 -6.02 -0.05 6.74
C GLY A 131 -6.56 1.15 7.54
N ARG A 132 -7.83 1.46 7.28
CA ARG A 132 -8.66 2.29 8.14
C ARG A 132 -8.73 1.61 9.52
N PRO A 133 -8.29 2.23 10.63
CA PRO A 133 -8.66 1.73 11.94
C PRO A 133 -10.19 1.86 12.04
N ASP A 134 -10.86 0.73 12.27
CA ASP A 134 -12.26 0.68 12.69
C ASP A 134 -12.38 1.36 14.05
N GLY A 135 -12.58 2.67 13.99
CA GLY A 135 -12.97 3.53 15.08
C GLY A 135 -13.74 4.64 14.41
N ALA A 136 -15.06 4.56 14.43
CA ALA A 136 -15.93 5.66 14.07
C ALA A 136 -15.41 6.89 14.83
N THR A 137 -14.75 7.81 14.13
CA THR A 137 -14.39 9.09 14.71
C THR A 137 -15.71 9.78 15.00
N ASP A 138 -16.07 9.77 16.29
CA ASP A 138 -17.12 10.62 16.84
C ASP A 138 -16.91 12.00 16.24
N ARG A 139 -17.80 12.39 15.33
CA ARG A 139 -17.65 13.55 14.45
C ARG A 139 -17.93 14.84 15.22
N ARG A 140 -17.66 14.82 16.52
CA ARG A 140 -17.69 15.96 17.42
C ARG A 140 -16.39 16.73 17.23
N PRO A 141 -16.44 18.06 17.12
CA PRO A 141 -15.24 18.87 17.10
C PRO A 141 -14.47 18.64 18.40
N VAL A 142 -13.34 17.94 18.31
CA VAL A 142 -12.44 17.72 19.43
C VAL A 142 -11.84 19.08 19.78
N ARG A 143 -12.04 19.55 21.01
CA ARG A 143 -11.51 20.86 21.46
C ARG A 143 -9.99 20.86 21.58
N PHE A 144 -9.40 19.73 21.96
CA PHE A 144 -7.97 19.55 22.09
C PHE A 144 -7.55 18.21 21.50
N ASP A 145 -6.74 18.25 20.44
CA ASP A 145 -6.17 17.07 19.82
C ASP A 145 -4.79 16.79 20.42
N LEU A 146 -4.69 15.70 21.19
CA LEU A 146 -3.44 15.25 21.81
C LEU A 146 -2.69 14.23 20.93
N SER A 147 -3.18 13.95 19.72
CA SER A 147 -2.44 13.11 18.78
C SER A 147 -1.20 13.86 18.28
N PHE A 148 -0.07 13.16 18.27
CA PHE A 148 1.19 13.72 17.80
C PHE A 148 1.14 14.16 16.33
N GLU A 149 0.31 13.49 15.52
CA GLU A 149 0.22 13.71 14.08
C GLU A 149 -0.57 14.97 13.70
N ALA A 150 -1.64 15.29 14.43
CA ALA A 150 -2.50 16.42 14.08
C ALA A 150 -1.82 17.79 14.27
N SER A 151 -0.89 17.89 15.23
CA SER A 151 -0.11 19.11 15.44
C SER A 151 0.82 19.41 14.26
N ALA A 152 1.38 18.38 13.62
CA ALA A 152 2.28 18.56 12.48
C ALA A 152 1.55 19.08 11.24
N ALA A 153 0.31 18.62 10.99
CA ALA A 153 -0.48 19.03 9.84
C ALA A 153 -0.88 20.51 9.87
N ARG A 154 -1.18 21.06 11.06
CA ARG A 154 -1.62 22.47 11.21
C ARG A 154 -0.47 23.47 11.20
N SER A 155 0.73 23.03 11.56
CA SER A 155 1.93 23.88 11.63
C SER A 155 2.81 23.80 10.38
N PHE A 156 2.44 23.00 9.38
CA PHE A 156 3.24 22.83 8.17
C PHE A 156 3.20 24.08 7.26
N PRO A 157 4.35 24.66 6.87
CA PRO A 157 4.40 25.88 6.08
C PRO A 157 4.14 25.62 4.58
N LEU A 158 2.88 25.36 4.23
CA LEU A 158 2.46 25.01 2.86
C LEU A 158 2.90 26.01 1.79
N SER A 159 2.88 27.32 2.08
CA SER A 159 3.24 28.36 1.12
C SER A 159 4.73 28.37 0.77
N SER A 160 5.59 28.30 1.78
CA SER A 160 7.05 28.22 1.62
C SER A 160 7.44 26.93 0.89
N TRP A 161 6.83 25.81 1.26
CA TRP A 161 7.06 24.51 0.62
C TRP A 161 6.62 24.53 -0.85
N SER A 162 5.42 25.05 -1.15
CA SER A 162 4.90 25.12 -2.53
C SER A 162 5.76 26.01 -3.43
N LYS A 163 6.32 27.10 -2.88
CA LYS A 163 7.26 27.97 -3.61
C LYS A 163 8.56 27.23 -3.93
N ALA A 164 9.15 26.56 -2.96
CA ALA A 164 10.38 25.78 -3.13
C ALA A 164 10.19 24.61 -4.12
N ALA A 165 9.07 23.90 -4.04
CA ALA A 165 8.74 22.82 -4.96
C ALA A 165 8.61 23.31 -6.41
N ARG A 166 7.93 24.44 -6.63
CA ARG A 166 7.77 25.03 -7.96
C ARG A 166 9.11 25.50 -8.54
N ASP A 167 9.96 26.10 -7.72
CA ASP A 167 11.31 26.53 -8.10
C ASP A 167 12.19 25.34 -8.51
N ALA A 168 12.19 24.27 -7.71
CA ALA A 168 12.91 23.04 -8.01
C ALA A 168 12.47 22.40 -9.34
N LEU A 169 11.16 22.32 -9.57
CA LEU A 169 10.60 21.76 -10.82
C LEU A 169 10.86 22.65 -12.04
N SER A 170 10.99 23.95 -11.84
CA SER A 170 11.31 24.91 -12.91
C SER A 170 12.78 24.80 -13.34
N SER A 171 13.67 24.28 -12.49
CA SER A 171 15.06 23.92 -12.82
C SER A 171 15.19 22.57 -13.56
N ALA A 172 14.28 22.32 -14.52
CA ALA A 172 13.95 21.02 -15.11
C ALA A 172 15.09 20.28 -15.84
N SER A 173 16.25 20.89 -16.08
CA SER A 173 17.36 20.26 -16.80
C SER A 173 18.06 19.14 -16.02
N GLU A 174 17.84 19.04 -14.70
CA GLU A 174 18.49 18.04 -13.84
C GLU A 174 17.61 16.82 -13.52
N LEU A 175 16.31 16.85 -13.88
CA LEU A 175 15.37 15.77 -13.58
C LEU A 175 15.65 14.49 -14.38
N SER A 176 16.39 14.57 -15.49
CA SER A 176 16.87 13.38 -16.23
C SER A 176 17.86 12.54 -15.42
N ARG A 177 18.45 13.08 -14.34
CA ARG A 177 19.38 12.37 -13.43
C ARG A 177 18.69 11.78 -12.20
N LEU A 178 17.36 11.74 -12.16
CA LEU A 178 16.57 11.18 -11.05
C LEU A 178 16.73 9.65 -10.90
N HIS A 179 17.55 9.00 -11.72
CA HIS A 179 17.78 7.55 -11.72
C HIS A 179 18.96 7.09 -10.84
N ASP A 180 19.51 7.97 -9.99
CA ASP A 180 20.52 7.57 -9.02
C ASP A 180 19.83 6.79 -7.87
N PRO A 181 20.24 5.53 -7.58
CA PRO A 181 19.66 4.71 -6.50
C PRO A 181 19.82 5.34 -5.11
N LEU A 182 20.77 6.25 -4.92
CA LEU A 182 20.97 6.99 -3.68
C LEU A 182 20.14 8.29 -3.60
N GLY A 183 19.36 8.59 -4.64
CA GLY A 183 18.56 9.80 -4.77
C GLY A 183 19.31 10.95 -5.45
N PHE A 184 18.79 12.17 -5.37
CA PHE A 184 19.35 13.30 -6.11
C PHE A 184 20.57 13.92 -5.41
N GLU A 185 21.73 13.98 -6.08
CA GLU A 185 23.00 14.47 -5.48
C GLU A 185 22.89 15.88 -4.87
N ARG A 186 22.20 16.82 -5.53
CA ARG A 186 22.00 18.17 -4.96
C ARG A 186 21.21 18.13 -3.66
N LEU A 187 20.26 17.20 -3.53
CA LEU A 187 19.49 17.01 -2.31
C LEU A 187 20.37 16.44 -1.20
N ARG A 188 21.17 15.41 -1.49
CA ARG A 188 22.09 14.80 -0.51
C ARG A 188 23.07 15.82 0.06
N ARG A 189 23.68 16.65 -0.80
CA ARG A 189 24.58 17.73 -0.38
C ARG A 189 23.87 18.78 0.49
N ALA A 190 22.63 19.13 0.16
CA ALA A 190 21.84 20.05 0.97
C ALA A 190 21.53 19.47 2.35
N ILE A 191 21.21 18.17 2.43
CA ILE A 191 20.96 17.45 3.69
C ILE A 191 22.25 17.38 4.52
N ALA A 192 23.39 17.00 3.93
CA ALA A 192 24.70 16.99 4.61
C ALA A 192 25.03 18.36 5.23
N ALA A 193 24.86 19.43 4.45
CA ALA A 193 25.08 20.79 4.92
C ALA A 193 24.11 21.19 6.05
N TYR A 194 22.85 20.76 5.96
CA TYR A 194 21.86 21.00 7.02
C TYR A 194 22.21 20.23 8.31
N LEU A 195 22.59 18.96 8.21
CA LEU A 195 22.99 18.13 9.36
C LEU A 195 24.23 18.69 10.05
N ARG A 196 25.19 19.19 9.28
CA ARG A 196 26.36 19.87 9.84
C ARG A 196 25.98 21.11 10.65
N ARG A 197 25.08 21.95 10.14
CA ARG A 197 24.66 23.19 10.84
C ARG A 197 23.75 22.93 12.03
N SER A 198 22.84 21.98 11.92
CA SER A 198 21.81 21.73 12.95
C SER A 198 22.25 20.77 14.04
N ARG A 199 23.14 19.82 13.71
CA ARG A 199 23.54 18.72 14.61
C ARG A 199 25.06 18.52 14.72
N GLY A 200 25.88 19.34 14.04
CA GLY A 200 27.34 19.19 14.03
C GLY A 200 27.83 17.93 13.31
N LEU A 201 26.95 17.21 12.60
CA LEU A 201 27.29 15.96 11.94
C LEU A 201 27.96 16.21 10.59
N HIS A 202 29.20 15.73 10.46
CA HIS A 202 29.94 15.74 9.20
C HIS A 202 29.63 14.45 8.43
N ALA A 203 28.59 14.51 7.59
CA ALA A 203 28.23 13.42 6.68
C ALA A 203 28.75 13.72 5.27
N ASP A 204 29.38 12.72 4.65
CA ASP A 204 29.68 12.75 3.22
C ASP A 204 28.36 12.65 2.42
N PRO A 205 28.10 13.53 1.43
CA PRO A 205 26.95 13.41 0.55
C PRO A 205 26.77 12.02 -0.05
N ASP A 206 27.85 11.30 -0.38
CA ASP A 206 27.76 9.96 -0.98
C ASP A 206 27.35 8.87 0.03
N ALA A 207 27.47 9.16 1.34
CA ALA A 207 27.03 8.29 2.42
C ALA A 207 25.55 8.51 2.82
N ILE A 208 24.82 9.39 2.14
CA ILE A 208 23.41 9.69 2.40
C ILE A 208 22.55 9.02 1.33
N ALA A 209 21.55 8.22 1.71
CA ALA A 209 20.56 7.70 0.78
C ALA A 209 19.19 8.35 1.05
N ALA A 210 18.59 8.97 0.03
CA ALA A 210 17.23 9.52 0.11
C ALA A 210 16.23 8.50 -0.43
N MET A 211 15.50 7.83 0.45
CA MET A 211 14.54 6.77 0.12
C MET A 211 13.10 7.19 0.45
N GLU A 212 12.15 6.80 -0.40
CA GLU A 212 10.73 6.89 -0.09
C GLU A 212 10.34 5.79 0.90
N ARG A 213 9.71 6.15 2.01
CA ARG A 213 9.28 5.19 3.03
C ARG A 213 7.98 4.53 2.56
N ALA A 214 8.06 3.26 2.16
CA ALA A 214 6.95 2.45 1.68
C ALA A 214 5.81 2.25 2.70
#